data_AF-A0A7J4UTP3-F1
#
_entry.id   AF-A0A7J4UTP3-F1
#
_cell.length_a   1.000
_cell.length_b   1.000
_cell.length_c   1.000
_cell.angle_alpha   90.00
_cell.angle_beta   90.00
_cell.angle_gamma   90.00
#
_symmetry.space_group_name_H-M   'P 1'
#
loop_
_entity.id
_entity.type
_entity.pdbx_description
1 polymer ?
#
loop_
_entity_poly.entity_id
_entity_poly.type
_entity_poly.pdbx_seq_one_letter_code
_entity_poly.pdbx_strand_id
1 'polypeptide(L)' 'MSIEDSTPAEVVEIVGKTGMHGEAMQIKCRIKDGSNKGQVITRNCIGPVRIGDIIQLRETAREADSIGGR' A
#
# COMPACT_ATOMS: atom_id res chain seq x y z
N MET A 1 -18.75 8.81 15.90
CA MET A 1 -17.90 7.87 15.14
C MET A 1 -17.24 8.67 14.06
N SER A 2 -16.01 9.14 14.28
CA SER A 2 -15.23 9.74 13.21
C SER A 2 -14.80 8.61 12.30
N ILE A 3 -15.45 8.48 11.15
CA ILE A 3 -14.94 7.69 10.04
C ILE A 3 -13.72 8.49 9.59
N GLU A 4 -12.55 8.18 10.12
CA GLU A 4 -11.30 8.69 9.54
C GLU A 4 -11.34 8.29 8.07
N ASP A 5 -11.22 9.27 7.16
CA ASP A 5 -11.32 9.11 5.70
C ASP A 5 -10.24 8.15 5.16
N SER A 6 -10.44 6.85 5.37
CA SER A 6 -9.57 5.82 4.84
C SER A 6 -9.94 5.56 3.39
N THR A 7 -8.95 5.64 2.51
CA THR A 7 -9.15 5.40 1.09
C THR A 7 -8.91 3.92 0.78
N PRO A 8 -9.90 3.20 0.23
CA PRO A 8 -9.71 1.81 -0.18
C PRO A 8 -8.75 1.73 -1.37
N ALA A 9 -7.82 0.77 -1.34
CA ALA A 9 -6.93 0.46 -2.44
C ALA A 9 -6.78 -1.05 -2.63
N GLU A 10 -6.71 -1.50 -3.88
CA GLU A 10 -6.59 -2.90 -4.26
C GLU A 10 -5.13 -3.26 -4.55
N VAL A 11 -4.62 -4.33 -3.96
CA VAL A 11 -3.25 -4.81 -4.20
C VAL A 11 -3.14 -5.34 -5.62
N VAL A 12 -2.29 -4.72 -6.43
CA VAL A 12 -2.07 -5.11 -7.83
C VAL A 12 -0.77 -5.88 -8.02
N GLU A 13 0.22 -5.67 -7.16
CA GLU A 13 1.54 -6.30 -7.25
C GLU A 13 2.17 -6.42 -5.87
N ILE A 14 2.87 -7.53 -5.62
CA ILE A 14 3.73 -7.71 -4.44
C ILE A 14 5.17 -7.55 -4.91
N VAL A 15 5.84 -6.49 -4.45
CA VAL A 15 7.21 -6.16 -4.87
C VAL A 15 8.20 -7.09 -4.18
N GLY A 16 8.04 -7.32 -2.87
CA GLY A 16 8.94 -8.18 -2.10
C GLY A 16 8.90 -7.88 -0.60
N LYS A 17 9.77 -8.56 0.16
CA LYS A 17 9.95 -8.29 1.59
C LYS A 17 10.86 -7.07 1.78
N THR A 18 10.53 -6.22 2.73
CA THR A 18 11.24 -4.99 3.10
C THR A 18 11.30 -4.84 4.62
N GLY A 19 12.11 -3.92 5.12
CA GLY A 19 12.43 -3.75 6.55
C GLY A 19 13.66 -4.56 6.97
N MET A 20 14.34 -4.10 8.02
CA MET A 20 15.64 -4.64 8.46
C MET A 20 15.57 -6.13 8.84
N HIS A 21 14.42 -6.58 9.36
CA HIS A 21 14.17 -7.98 9.73
C HIS A 21 13.21 -8.70 8.78
N GLY A 22 12.84 -8.08 7.64
CA GLY A 22 11.86 -8.63 6.71
C GLY A 22 10.43 -8.69 7.28
N GLU A 23 10.11 -7.80 8.23
CA GLU A 23 8.80 -7.75 8.90
C GLU A 23 7.68 -7.17 8.01
N ALA A 24 8.04 -6.50 6.93
CA ALA A 24 7.11 -5.87 6.02
C ALA A 24 7.22 -6.44 4.59
N MET A 25 6.13 -6.31 3.85
CA MET A 25 6.08 -6.56 2.41
C MET A 25 5.76 -5.25 1.71
N GLN A 26 6.60 -4.90 0.74
CA GLN A 26 6.33 -3.79 -0.16
C GLN A 26 5.38 -4.26 -1.24
N ILE A 27 4.29 -3.52 -1.40
CA ILE A 27 3.20 -3.81 -2.33
C ILE A 27 2.93 -2.56 -3.17
N LYS A 28 2.43 -2.78 -4.38
CA LYS A 28 1.76 -1.73 -5.15
C LYS A 28 0.27 -1.94 -5.05
N CYS A 29 -0.46 -0.89 -4.73
CA CYS A 29 -1.91 -0.92 -4.67
C CYS A 29 -2.51 0.22 -5.50
N ARG A 30 -3.67 -0.06 -6.11
CA ARG A 30 -4.45 0.88 -6.89
C ARG A 30 -5.57 1.47 -6.05
N ILE A 31 -5.61 2.78 -5.94
CA ILE A 31 -6.66 3.51 -5.22
C ILE A 31 -8.02 3.29 -5.90
N LYS A 32 -9.05 2.91 -5.14
CA LYS A 32 -10.40 2.59 -5.64
C LYS A 32 -11.39 3.73 -5.50
N ASP A 33 -11.11 4.71 -4.64
CA ASP A 33 -12.03 5.81 -4.34
C ASP A 33 -11.30 7.15 -4.07
N GLY A 34 -12.06 8.25 -4.06
CA GLY A 34 -11.55 9.60 -3.82
C GLY A 34 -10.84 10.24 -5.02
N SER A 35 -10.22 11.39 -4.80
CA SER A 35 -9.60 12.22 -5.84
C SER A 35 -8.47 11.54 -6.62
N ASN A 36 -7.80 10.56 -5.99
CA ASN A 36 -6.66 9.84 -6.56
C ASN A 36 -7.05 8.47 -7.14
N LYS A 37 -8.34 8.24 -7.38
CA LYS A 37 -8.85 6.98 -7.93
C LYS A 37 -8.10 6.56 -9.20
N GLY A 38 -7.65 5.31 -9.24
CA GLY A 38 -6.89 4.73 -10.34
C GLY A 38 -5.37 4.89 -10.24
N GLN A 39 -4.88 5.78 -9.38
CA GLN A 39 -3.44 5.91 -9.12
C GLN A 39 -2.92 4.65 -8.43
N VAL A 40 -1.75 4.18 -8.88
CA VAL A 40 -1.01 3.09 -8.24
C VAL A 40 0.08 3.70 -7.37
N ILE A 41 0.09 3.34 -6.10
CA ILE A 41 1.08 3.81 -5.13
C ILE A 41 1.79 2.62 -4.49
N THR A 42 3.00 2.86 -3.97
CA THR A 42 3.78 1.84 -3.26
C THR A 42 3.62 1.97 -1.75
N ARG A 43 3.30 0.88 -1.06
CA ARG A 43 3.07 0.84 0.39
C ARG A 43 3.72 -0.37 1.04
N ASN A 44 4.05 -0.22 2.31
CA ASN A 44 4.49 -1.32 3.15
C ASN A 44 3.28 -1.88 3.90
N CYS A 45 3.13 -3.20 3.85
CA CYS A 45 2.13 -3.97 4.59
C CYS A 45 2.84 -4.91 5.56
N ILE A 46 2.29 -5.10 6.76
CA ILE A 46 2.80 -6.08 7.71
C ILE A 46 1.90 -7.30 7.67
N GLY A 47 2.50 -8.48 7.56
CA GLY A 47 1.79 -9.75 7.51
C GLY A 47 1.51 -10.25 6.08
N PRO A 48 0.77 -11.36 5.96
CA PRO A 48 0.48 -11.98 4.67
C PRO A 48 -0.48 -11.11 3.85
N VAL A 49 -0.13 -10.88 2.59
CA VAL A 49 -0.95 -10.12 1.62
C VAL A 49 -0.92 -10.83 0.27
N ARG A 50 -2.02 -10.74 -0.48
CA ARG A 50 -2.19 -11.35 -1.80
C ARG A 50 -2.64 -10.30 -2.81
N ILE A 51 -2.37 -10.58 -4.09
CA ILE A 51 -2.91 -9.78 -5.19
C ILE A 51 -4.45 -9.86 -5.15
N GLY A 52 -5.11 -8.73 -5.27
CA GLY A 52 -6.57 -8.58 -5.18
C GLY A 52 -7.08 -8.23 -3.78
N ASP A 53 -6.24 -8.28 -2.74
CA ASP A 53 -6.65 -7.83 -1.40
C ASP A 53 -6.99 -6.34 -1.40
N ILE A 54 -7.98 -5.94 -0.60
CA ILE A 54 -8.33 -4.53 -0.40
C ILE A 54 -7.74 -4.06 0.93
N ILE A 55 -6.93 -3.00 0.86
CA ILE A 55 -6.34 -2.34 2.03
C ILE A 55 -6.94 -0.95 2.21
N GLN A 56 -6.96 -0.48 3.46
CA GLN A 56 -7.40 0.87 3.81
C GLN A 56 -6.19 1.78 4.01
N LEU A 57 -6.08 2.83 3.21
CA LEU A 57 -5.02 3.82 3.28
C LEU A 57 -5.47 5.00 4.14
N ARG A 58 -4.77 5.27 5.26
CA ARG A 58 -5.01 6.49 6.06
C ARG A 58 -4.56 7.76 5.35
N GLU A 59 -3.53 7.67 4.51
CA GLU A 59 -3.01 8.77 3.72
C GLU A 59 -2.58 8.25 2.34
N THR A 60 -2.95 8.97 1.28
CA THR A 60 -2.63 8.63 -0.12
C THR A 60 -1.44 9.41 -0.66
N ALA A 61 -0.94 10.42 0.06
CA ALA A 61 0.13 11.32 -0.39
C ALA A 61 1.56 10.77 -0.16
N ARG A 62 1.71 9.65 0.57
CA ARG A 62 3.01 9.13 1.00
C ARG A 62 3.30 7.78 0.38
N GLU A 63 4.39 7.70 -0.38
CA GLU A 63 4.90 6.47 -0.98
C GLU A 63 6.08 5.93 -0.17
N ALA A 64 6.23 4.61 -0.11
CA ALA A 64 7.41 3.99 0.47
C ALA A 64 8.59 4.08 -0.50
N ASP A 65 9.79 4.29 0.03
CA ASP A 65 11.02 4.24 -0.76
C ASP A 65 11.19 2.90 -1.46
N SER A 66 11.84 2.92 -2.61
CA SER A 66 12.09 1.72 -3.41
C SER A 66 13.03 0.77 -2.67
N ILE A 67 12.75 -0.53 -2.71
CA ILE A 67 13.70 -1.54 -2.21
C ILE A 67 15.01 -1.39 -2.98
N GLY A 68 16.11 -1.12 -2.27
CA GLY A 68 17.44 -1.01 -2.86
C GLY A 68 17.86 0.39 -3.34
N GLY A 69 17.19 1.45 -2.88
CA GLY A 69 17.67 2.82 -3.04
C GLY A 69 19.10 2.95 -2.50
N ARG A 70 20.03 3.25 -3.41
CA ARG A 70 21.44 3.52 -3.11
C ARG A 70 21.61 4.85 -2.40
#